data_AF-A0A960PW79-F1
#
_entry.id   AF-A0A960PW79-F1
#
_cell.length_a   1.000
_cell.length_b   1.000
_cell.length_c   1.000
_cell.angle_alpha   90.00
_cell.angle_beta   90.00
_cell.angle_gamma   90.00
#
_symmetry.space_group_name_H-M   'P 1'
#
loop_
_entity.id
_entity.type
_entity.pdbx_description
1 polymer ?
#
loop_
_entity_poly.entity_id
_entity_poly.type
_entity_poly.pdbx_seq_one_letter_code
_entity_poly.pdbx_strand_id
1 'polypeptide(L)'
;MAAGEPDESNREAVSWSRLRLERLRPHVFALAVLVGFATMAWAHRWLHEDGLINLRVIQNLLAGRGPVYNAGERVEAFTSPAQVAIVS
;
A
#
# COMPACT_ATOMS: atom_id res chain seq x y z
N MET A 1 -7.83 -60.57 -6.47
CA MET A 1 -7.41 -59.22 -6.90
C MET A 1 -7.20 -58.41 -5.62
N ALA A 2 -6.01 -58.53 -5.00
CA ALA A 2 -5.71 -57.83 -3.76
C ALA A 2 -5.33 -56.39 -4.10
N ALA A 3 -6.08 -55.43 -3.56
CA ALA A 3 -5.67 -54.03 -3.58
C ALA A 3 -4.36 -53.93 -2.78
N GLY A 4 -3.25 -53.61 -3.46
CA GLY A 4 -1.96 -53.43 -2.80
C GLY A 4 -2.08 -52.35 -1.74
N GLU A 5 -1.61 -52.63 -0.52
CA GLU A 5 -1.57 -51.63 0.54
C GLU A 5 -0.87 -50.37 0.03
N PRO A 6 -1.41 -49.18 0.32
CA PRO A 6 -0.74 -47.94 -0.04
C PRO A 6 0.65 -47.91 0.60
N ASP A 7 1.66 -48.03 -0.25
CA ASP A 7 3.10 -48.04 0.02
C ASP A 7 3.49 -46.97 1.06
N GLU A 8 4.08 -47.42 2.17
CA GLU A 8 4.55 -46.58 3.27
C GLU A 8 5.60 -45.55 2.81
N SER A 9 6.40 -45.87 1.79
CA SER A 9 7.36 -44.95 1.18
C SER A 9 6.66 -43.72 0.60
N ASN A 10 5.51 -43.91 -0.05
CA ASN A 10 4.69 -42.82 -0.55
C ASN A 10 4.12 -41.96 0.59
N ARG A 11 3.74 -42.57 1.71
CA ARG A 11 3.23 -41.84 2.90
C ARG A 11 4.31 -40.97 3.54
N GLU A 12 5.55 -41.47 3.62
CA GLU A 12 6.69 -40.72 4.13
C GLU A 12 7.09 -39.57 3.20
N ALA A 13 7.16 -39.80 1.89
CA ALA A 13 7.47 -38.76 0.91
C ALA A 13 6.45 -37.60 0.93
N VAL A 14 5.17 -37.92 1.09
CA VAL A 14 4.10 -36.91 1.24
C VAL A 14 4.20 -36.20 2.61
N SER A 15 4.65 -36.88 3.67
CA SER A 15 4.91 -36.26 4.98
C SER A 15 6.04 -35.24 4.91
N TRP A 16 7.19 -35.61 4.33
CA TRP A 16 8.35 -34.74 4.19
C TRP A 16 8.08 -33.48 3.35
N SER A 17 7.31 -33.62 2.28
CA SER A 17 6.90 -32.47 1.46
C SER A 17 5.95 -31.54 2.22
N ARG A 18 4.97 -32.07 2.96
CA ARG A 18 4.07 -31.27 3.80
C ARG A 18 4.80 -30.49 4.89
N LEU A 19 5.70 -31.14 5.64
CA LEU A 19 6.50 -30.48 6.69
C LEU A 19 7.36 -29.33 6.13
N ARG A 20 7.91 -29.51 4.93
CA ARG A 20 8.70 -28.46 4.24
C ARG A 20 7.82 -27.29 3.80
N LEU A 21 6.64 -27.56 3.24
CA LEU A 21 5.71 -26.53 2.77
C LEU A 21 5.15 -25.71 3.94
N GLU A 22 4.82 -26.34 5.06
CA GLU A 22 4.33 -25.63 6.25
C GLU A 22 5.38 -24.69 6.83
N ARG A 23 6.65 -25.08 6.79
CA ARG A 23 7.76 -24.24 7.23
C ARG A 23 7.99 -23.04 6.33
N LEU A 24 7.75 -23.16 5.02
CA LEU A 24 7.91 -22.07 4.05
C LEU A 24 6.72 -21.11 4.01
N ARG A 25 5.52 -21.59 4.34
CA ARG A 25 4.26 -20.83 4.31
C ARG A 25 4.31 -19.47 5.03
N PRO A 26 4.79 -19.35 6.29
CA PRO A 26 4.84 -18.06 6.98
C PRO A 26 5.83 -17.09 6.33
N HIS A 27 6.93 -17.59 5.76
CA HIS A 27 7.92 -16.75 5.09
C HIS A 27 7.40 -16.19 3.76
N VAL A 28 6.70 -17.01 2.98
CA VAL A 28 6.03 -16.56 1.75
C VAL A 28 4.97 -15.50 2.08
N PHE A 29 4.19 -15.72 3.14
CA PHE A 29 3.21 -14.74 3.59
C PHE A 29 3.86 -13.43 4.04
N ALA A 30 4.90 -13.49 4.88
CA ALA A 30 5.63 -12.32 5.34
C ALA A 30 6.25 -11.53 4.18
N LEU A 31 6.83 -12.23 3.19
CA LEU A 31 7.37 -11.62 1.99
C LEU A 31 6.27 -10.93 1.17
N ALA A 32 5.12 -11.57 0.99
CA ALA A 32 3.98 -10.99 0.28
C ALA A 32 3.48 -9.70 0.96
N VAL A 33 3.38 -9.70 2.29
CA VAL A 33 3.03 -8.50 3.07
C VAL A 33 4.07 -7.40 2.86
N LEU A 34 5.36 -7.73 2.99
CA LEU A 34 6.45 -6.75 2.86
C LEU A 34 6.48 -6.12 1.46
N VAL A 35 6.33 -6.93 0.42
CA VAL A 35 6.24 -6.46 -0.98
C VAL A 35 5.00 -5.59 -1.18
N GLY A 36 3.85 -5.99 -0.63
CA GLY A 36 2.62 -5.21 -0.70
C GLY A 36 2.76 -3.82 -0.04
N PHE A 37 3.33 -3.77 1.15
CA PHE A 37 3.61 -2.50 1.84
C PHE A 37 4.63 -1.64 1.09
N ALA A 38 5.72 -2.22 0.59
CA ALA A 38 6.72 -1.49 -0.18
C ALA A 38 6.12 -0.89 -1.47
N THR A 39 5.25 -1.65 -2.14
CA THR A 39 4.53 -1.18 -3.34
C THR A 39 3.60 -0.03 -3.01
N MET A 40 2.82 -0.14 -1.93
CA MET A 40 1.93 0.93 -1.48
C MET A 40 2.69 2.18 -1.05
N ALA A 41 3.79 2.02 -0.33
CA ALA A 41 4.65 3.12 0.08
C ALA A 41 5.27 3.83 -1.12
N TRP A 42 5.75 3.07 -2.11
CA TRP A 42 6.29 3.64 -3.35
C TRP A 42 5.23 4.41 -4.14
N ALA A 43 4.02 3.84 -4.28
CA ALA A 43 2.91 4.48 -4.99
C ALA A 43 2.51 5.82 -4.34
N HIS A 44 2.59 5.92 -3.01
CA HIS A 44 2.14 7.08 -2.23
C HIS A 44 3.28 7.98 -1.71
N ARG A 45 4.52 7.79 -2.19
CA ARG A 45 5.71 8.48 -1.68
C ARG A 45 5.65 10.01 -1.70
N TRP A 46 4.84 10.58 -2.59
CA TRP A 46 4.72 12.03 -2.77
C TRP A 46 3.51 12.67 -2.05
N LEU A 47 2.66 11.86 -1.39
CA LEU A 47 1.46 12.39 -0.70
C LEU A 47 1.79 13.48 0.33
N HIS A 48 2.95 13.40 0.97
CA HIS A 48 3.36 14.35 1.99
C HIS A 48 3.59 15.77 1.43
N GLU A 49 4.22 15.87 0.26
CA GLU A 49 4.55 17.15 -0.37
C GLU A 49 3.28 17.87 -0.86
N ASP A 50 2.41 17.13 -1.56
CA ASP A 50 1.11 17.65 -2.01
C ASP A 50 0.18 18.00 -0.83
N GLY A 51 0.21 17.18 0.23
CA GLY A 51 -0.57 17.39 1.45
C GLY A 51 -0.22 18.70 2.16
N LEU A 52 1.08 19.01 2.30
CA LEU A 52 1.53 20.27 2.92
C LEU A 52 1.08 21.50 2.12
N ILE A 53 1.12 21.42 0.79
CA ILE A 53 0.63 22.51 -0.09
C ILE A 53 -0.87 22.71 0.11
N ASN A 54 -1.66 21.64 0.06
CA ASN A 54 -3.11 21.69 0.23
C ASN A 54 -3.51 22.24 1.61
N LEU A 55 -2.85 21.79 2.68
CA LEU A 55 -3.11 22.27 4.03
C LEU A 55 -2.88 23.78 4.15
N ARG A 56 -1.80 24.29 3.56
CA ARG A 56 -1.52 25.74 3.55
C ARG A 56 -2.58 26.52 2.78
N VAL A 57 -3.08 25.98 1.66
CA VAL A 57 -4.15 26.66 0.93
C VAL A 57 -5.48 26.61 1.68
N ILE A 58 -5.81 25.49 2.33
CA ILE A 58 -6.99 25.39 3.21
C ILE A 58 -6.90 26.42 4.34
N GLN A 59 -5.73 26.57 4.97
CA GLN A 59 -5.52 27.60 6.01
C GLN A 59 -5.75 29.02 5.47
N ASN A 60 -5.26 29.33 4.27
CA ASN A 60 -5.49 30.63 3.65
C ASN A 60 -6.95 30.86 3.25
N LEU A 61 -7.64 29.80 2.80
CA LEU A 61 -9.06 29.83 2.49
C LEU A 61 -9.89 30.12 3.76
N LEU A 62 -9.62 29.39 4.85
CA LEU A 62 -10.27 29.59 6.15
C LEU A 62 -9.95 30.97 6.76
N ALA A 63 -8.79 31.54 6.45
CA ALA A 63 -8.40 32.90 6.84
C ALA A 63 -9.00 34.01 5.95
N GLY A 64 -9.86 33.68 4.98
CA GLY A 64 -10.52 34.65 4.09
C GLY A 64 -9.63 35.23 2.99
N ARG A 65 -8.45 34.66 2.75
CA ARG A 65 -7.51 35.10 1.70
C ARG A 65 -7.77 34.45 0.34
N GLY A 66 -8.71 33.49 0.31
CA GLY A 66 -9.01 32.68 -0.86
C GLY A 66 -8.08 31.47 -1.01
N PRO A 67 -8.29 30.63 -2.05
CA PRO A 67 -7.53 29.41 -2.27
C PRO A 67 -6.15 29.72 -2.89
N VAL A 68 -5.29 30.39 -2.13
CA VAL A 68 -3.93 30.78 -2.53
C VAL A 68 -2.89 30.16 -1.62
N TYR A 69 -1.69 29.90 -2.13
CA TYR A 69 -0.56 29.43 -1.32
C TYR A 69 0.16 30.57 -0.58
N ASN A 70 0.36 31.71 -1.26
CA ASN A 70 0.88 32.94 -0.70
C ASN A 70 -0.21 34.02 -0.68
N ALA A 71 -0.34 34.72 0.44
CA ALA A 71 -1.28 35.82 0.57
C ALA A 71 -0.87 36.98 -0.35
N GLY A 72 -1.79 37.43 -1.22
CA GLY A 72 -1.54 38.52 -2.15
C GLY A 72 -0.93 38.10 -3.50
N GLU A 73 -0.47 36.85 -3.63
CA GLU A 73 -0.03 36.28 -4.91
C GLU A 73 -1.06 35.28 -5.41
N ARG A 74 -1.59 35.49 -6.62
CA ARG A 74 -2.42 34.52 -7.32
C ARG A 74 -1.53 33.55 -8.09
N VAL A 75 -0.86 32.66 -7.36
CA VAL A 75 -0.06 31.57 -7.93
C VAL A 75 -0.92 30.31 -7.94
N GLU A 76 -0.99 29.62 -9.08
CA GLU A 76 -1.61 28.30 -9.19
C GLU A 76 -0.82 27.31 -8.35
N ALA A 77 -1.24 27.14 -7.10
CA ALA A 77 -0.67 26.15 -6.19
C ALA A 77 -1.05 24.71 -6.57
N PHE A 78 -1.94 24.55 -7.55
CA PHE A 78 -2.59 23.30 -7.88
C PHE A 78 -2.50 23.06 -9.38
N THR A 79 -2.06 21.87 -9.77
CA THR A 79 -2.20 21.36 -11.13
C THR A 79 -3.62 20.83 -11.41
N SER A 80 -4.48 20.68 -10.39
CA SER A 80 -5.89 20.30 -10.53
C SER A 80 -6.78 20.89 -9.41
N PRO A 81 -7.82 21.68 -9.74
CA PRO A 81 -8.83 22.16 -8.78
C PRO A 81 -9.57 21.03 -8.05
N ALA A 82 -9.60 19.81 -8.60
CA ALA A 82 -10.32 18.67 -8.03
C ALA A 82 -9.75 18.23 -6.66
N GLN A 83 -8.46 18.47 -6.40
CA GLN A 83 -7.83 18.12 -5.12
C GLN A 83 -8.35 18.98 -3.96
N VAL A 84 -8.65 20.26 -4.22
CA VAL A 84 -9.25 21.15 -3.23
C VAL A 84 -10.69 20.74 -2.96
N ALA A 85 -11.45 20.40 -4.00
CA ALA A 85 -12.86 20.00 -3.88
C ALA A 85 -13.08 18.69 -3.10
N ILE A 86 -12.11 17.77 -3.08
CA ILE A 86 -12.20 16.51 -2.31
C ILE A 86 -12.00 16.75 -0.80
N VAL A 87 -11.35 17.85 -0.41
CA VAL A 87 -11.07 18.20 1.00
C VAL A 87 -11.97 19.35 1.50
N SER A 88 -12.70 20.02 0.61
CA SER A 88 -13.68 21.08 0.93
C SER A 88 -15.05 20.46 1.23
#